data_AF-A0A2N3AIX9-F1
#
_entry.id   AF-A0A2N3AIX9-F1
#
_cell.length_a   1.000
_cell.length_b   1.000
_cell.length_c   1.000
_cell.angle_alpha   90.00
_cell.angle_beta   90.00
_cell.angle_gamma   90.00
#
_symmetry.space_group_name_H-M   'P 1'
#
loop_
_entity.id
_entity.type
_entity.pdbx_description
1 polymer ?
#
loop_
_entity_poly.entity_id
_entity_poly.type
_entity_poly.pdbx_seq_one_letter_code
_entity_poly.pdbx_strand_id
1 'polypeptide(L)'
;MSDKKNEKWLTTDYPQIVFENSQVGRLKKELFDAPMSKIEEILKEYEIPSLSELGKAGSYIQTTPRMNVIENRRKNDFVFVPVGCTECHGDYANTGLDTFMVTQICEGVRRYIKNRDGVGCSLALPPLNYGAHPYHHCGMAGTIIMPEDVVRETMINVMYGLWN
;
A
#
# COMPACT_ATOMS: atom_id res chain seq x y z
N MET A 1 42.49 4.59 -5.36
CA MET A 1 41.48 5.30 -4.53
C MET A 1 40.08 5.23 -5.15
N SER A 2 39.80 4.33 -6.09
CA SER A 2 38.45 4.01 -6.54
C SER A 2 37.81 2.96 -5.61
N ASP A 3 36.47 2.90 -5.63
CA ASP A 3 35.64 1.73 -5.28
C ASP A 3 34.90 1.64 -3.93
N LYS A 4 35.16 2.48 -2.92
CA LYS A 4 34.30 2.45 -1.71
C LYS A 4 32.94 3.15 -1.85
N LYS A 5 32.78 4.05 -2.83
CA LYS A 5 31.49 4.74 -3.09
C LYS A 5 30.51 3.87 -3.91
N ASN A 6 31.02 2.95 -4.72
CA ASN A 6 30.21 2.06 -5.58
C ASN A 6 29.51 0.93 -4.82
N GLU A 7 29.95 0.59 -3.61
CA GLU A 7 29.26 -0.43 -2.80
C GLU A 7 27.95 0.08 -2.18
N LYS A 8 27.79 1.39 -1.95
CA LYS A 8 26.61 1.95 -1.27
C LYS A 8 25.42 2.19 -2.20
N TRP A 9 25.66 2.46 -3.48
CA TRP A 9 24.63 2.88 -4.42
C TRP A 9 24.66 2.04 -5.69
N LEU A 10 23.49 1.56 -6.11
CA LEU A 10 23.24 0.90 -7.38
C LEU A 10 22.79 1.94 -8.39
N THR A 11 23.51 2.07 -9.50
CA THR A 11 23.24 3.07 -10.55
C THR A 11 22.33 2.50 -11.65
N THR A 12 21.72 3.38 -12.42
CA THR A 12 20.94 3.04 -13.62
C THR A 12 21.50 3.77 -14.84
N ASP A 13 20.96 3.49 -16.03
CA ASP A 13 21.25 4.26 -17.24
C ASP A 13 20.77 5.72 -17.16
N TYR A 14 19.93 6.04 -16.16
CA TYR A 14 19.48 7.38 -15.82
C TYR A 14 20.31 7.90 -14.63
N PRO A 15 21.25 8.84 -14.82
CA PRO A 15 22.19 9.26 -13.77
C PRO A 15 21.52 9.83 -12.51
N GLN A 16 20.29 10.33 -12.62
CA GLN A 16 19.51 10.91 -11.52
C GLN A 16 18.80 9.84 -10.66
N ILE A 17 18.75 8.59 -11.13
CA ILE A 17 18.05 7.48 -10.48
C ILE A 17 19.09 6.50 -9.94
N VAL A 18 19.20 6.45 -8.62
CA VAL A 18 20.08 5.55 -7.89
C VAL A 18 19.32 4.87 -6.76
N PHE A 19 19.70 3.63 -6.45
CA PHE A 19 19.12 2.87 -5.35
C PHE A 19 20.19 2.60 -4.29
N GLU A 20 19.82 2.63 -3.02
CA GLU A 20 20.72 2.19 -1.96
C GLU A 20 21.02 0.69 -2.11
N ASN A 21 22.25 0.24 -1.88
CA ASN A 21 22.59 -1.18 -1.87
C ASN A 21 22.14 -1.90 -0.59
N SER A 22 20.89 -1.66 -0.19
CA SER A 22 20.17 -2.40 0.84
C SER A 22 19.34 -3.52 0.21
N GLN A 23 18.74 -4.38 1.03
CA GLN A 23 17.81 -5.41 0.53
C GLN A 23 16.68 -4.80 -0.29
N VAL A 24 16.06 -3.72 0.22
CA VAL A 24 14.96 -3.03 -0.46
C VAL A 24 15.45 -2.32 -1.73
N GLY A 25 16.63 -1.70 -1.71
CA GLY A 25 17.12 -1.02 -2.90
C GLY A 25 17.58 -1.97 -4.00
N ARG A 26 18.11 -3.17 -3.67
CA ARG A 26 18.32 -4.24 -4.66
C ARG A 26 17.01 -4.70 -5.30
N LEU A 27 15.95 -4.91 -4.51
CA LEU A 27 14.62 -5.25 -5.04
C LEU A 27 14.09 -4.14 -5.97
N LYS A 28 14.20 -2.87 -5.56
CA LYS A 28 13.77 -1.74 -6.41
C LYS A 28 14.56 -1.67 -7.71
N LYS A 29 15.87 -1.91 -7.66
CA LYS A 29 16.74 -1.96 -8.83
C LYS A 29 16.37 -3.11 -9.77
N GLU A 30 16.14 -4.30 -9.22
CA GLU A 30 15.67 -5.46 -9.99
C GLU A 30 14.36 -5.16 -10.73
N LEU A 31 13.37 -4.56 -10.04
CA LEU A 31 12.11 -4.16 -10.66
C LEU A 31 12.29 -3.04 -11.69
N PHE A 32 13.19 -2.09 -11.45
CA PHE A 32 13.47 -0.99 -12.37
C PHE A 32 14.09 -1.48 -13.68
N ASP A 33 15.00 -2.45 -13.61
CA ASP A 33 15.67 -3.03 -14.78
C ASP A 33 14.86 -4.15 -15.45
N ALA A 34 13.80 -4.63 -14.81
CA ALA A 34 13.04 -5.75 -15.32
C ALA A 34 12.36 -5.41 -16.65
N PRO A 35 12.39 -6.32 -17.64
CA PRO A 35 11.60 -6.15 -18.85
C PRO A 35 10.11 -6.17 -18.51
N MET A 36 9.29 -5.50 -19.33
CA MET A 36 7.85 -5.44 -19.10
C MET A 36 7.17 -6.82 -19.00
N SER A 37 7.66 -7.83 -19.71
CA SER A 37 7.16 -9.21 -19.58
C SER A 37 7.30 -9.75 -18.16
N LYS A 38 8.40 -9.42 -17.47
CA LYS A 38 8.62 -9.82 -16.08
C LYS A 38 7.69 -9.05 -15.14
N ILE A 39 7.43 -7.77 -15.42
CA ILE A 39 6.46 -6.97 -14.66
C ILE A 39 5.05 -7.56 -14.81
N GLU A 40 4.65 -7.95 -16.01
CA GLU A 40 3.36 -8.59 -16.28
C GLU A 40 3.22 -9.95 -15.55
N GLU A 41 4.27 -10.77 -15.53
CA GLU A 41 4.31 -11.99 -14.72
C GLU A 41 4.09 -11.70 -13.23
N ILE A 42 4.80 -10.71 -12.68
CA ILE A 42 4.64 -10.30 -11.28
C ILE A 42 3.21 -9.84 -11.03
N LEU A 43 2.67 -8.94 -11.85
CA LEU A 43 1.30 -8.44 -11.68
C LEU A 43 0.27 -9.57 -11.72
N LYS A 44 0.48 -10.59 -12.56
CA LYS A 44 -0.37 -11.78 -12.64
C LYS A 44 -0.37 -12.59 -11.34
N GLU A 45 0.76 -12.71 -10.64
CA GLU A 45 0.84 -13.40 -9.34
C GLU A 45 -0.01 -12.72 -8.24
N TYR A 46 -0.16 -11.39 -8.31
CA TYR A 46 -1.00 -10.59 -7.40
C TYR A 46 -2.43 -10.40 -7.93
N GLU A 47 -2.74 -10.98 -9.10
CA GLU A 47 -3.99 -10.78 -9.85
C GLU A 47 -4.30 -9.29 -10.06
N ILE A 48 -3.32 -8.51 -10.52
CA ILE A 48 -3.49 -7.09 -10.85
C ILE A 48 -3.53 -6.93 -12.38
N PRO A 49 -4.54 -6.25 -12.94
CA PRO A 49 -5.67 -5.61 -12.26
C PRO A 49 -6.75 -6.64 -11.82
N SER A 50 -7.46 -6.30 -10.75
CA SER A 50 -8.69 -6.97 -10.31
C SER A 50 -9.75 -5.94 -9.93
N LEU A 51 -11.01 -6.36 -9.93
CA LEU A 51 -12.10 -5.60 -9.32
C LEU A 51 -11.86 -5.45 -7.82
N SER A 52 -12.29 -4.31 -7.27
CA SER A 52 -12.14 -4.04 -5.84
C SER A 52 -12.87 -5.07 -4.98
N GLU A 53 -12.23 -5.43 -3.87
CA GLU A 53 -12.77 -6.31 -2.84
C GLU A 53 -13.51 -5.57 -1.72
N LEU A 54 -13.68 -4.23 -1.77
CA LEU A 54 -14.30 -3.42 -0.71
C LEU A 54 -15.68 -3.94 -0.27
N GLY A 55 -16.48 -4.45 -1.22
CA GLY A 55 -17.77 -5.08 -0.96
C GLY A 55 -17.74 -6.62 -0.89
N LYS A 56 -16.57 -7.24 -1.05
CA LYS A 56 -16.43 -8.70 -1.12
C LYS A 56 -16.42 -9.29 0.28
N ALA A 57 -17.31 -10.26 0.52
CA ALA A 57 -17.37 -10.98 1.77
C ALA A 57 -16.05 -11.73 2.04
N GLY A 58 -15.55 -11.68 3.28
CA GLY A 58 -14.32 -12.40 3.65
C GLY A 58 -13.01 -11.71 3.24
N SER A 59 -13.06 -10.47 2.73
CA SER A 59 -11.86 -9.70 2.37
C SER A 59 -11.44 -8.72 3.45
N TYR A 60 -12.39 -7.92 3.94
CA TYR A 60 -12.16 -6.94 4.98
C TYR A 60 -12.71 -7.45 6.32
N ILE A 61 -12.13 -7.00 7.43
CA ILE A 61 -12.65 -7.28 8.78
C ILE A 61 -14.13 -6.86 8.86
N GLN A 62 -14.46 -5.72 8.25
CA GLN A 62 -15.79 -5.13 8.22
C GLN A 62 -16.78 -5.89 7.30
N THR A 63 -16.29 -6.65 6.32
CA THR A 63 -17.12 -7.49 5.43
C THR A 63 -17.06 -8.97 5.80
N THR A 64 -16.55 -9.30 6.98
CA THR A 64 -16.35 -10.68 7.45
C THR A 64 -17.05 -10.89 8.79
N PRO A 65 -17.96 -11.88 8.92
CA PRO A 65 -18.56 -12.23 10.20
C PRO A 65 -17.50 -12.49 11.28
N ARG A 66 -17.71 -11.97 12.49
CA ARG A 66 -16.72 -11.98 13.57
C ARG A 66 -16.14 -13.37 13.88
N MET A 67 -16.95 -14.43 13.82
CA MET A 67 -16.51 -15.81 14.02
C MET A 67 -15.41 -16.19 13.01
N ASN A 68 -15.60 -15.87 11.73
CA ASN A 68 -14.63 -16.14 10.68
C ASN A 68 -13.38 -15.26 10.82
N VAL A 69 -13.52 -14.02 11.30
CA VAL A 69 -12.35 -13.18 11.64
C VAL A 69 -11.47 -13.84 12.71
N ILE A 70 -12.08 -14.42 13.75
CA ILE A 70 -11.34 -15.15 14.81
C ILE A 70 -10.60 -16.35 14.21
N GLU A 71 -11.27 -17.12 13.35
CA GLU A 71 -10.68 -18.30 12.71
C GLU A 71 -9.55 -17.94 11.75
N ASN A 72 -9.70 -16.88 10.96
CA ASN A 72 -8.67 -16.39 10.06
C ASN A 72 -7.45 -15.91 10.86
N ARG A 73 -7.65 -15.12 11.92
CA ARG A 73 -6.57 -14.62 12.78
C ARG A 73 -5.73 -15.75 13.39
N ARG A 74 -6.36 -16.87 13.78
CA ARG A 74 -5.63 -18.04 14.31
C ARG A 74 -4.67 -18.68 13.30
N LYS A 75 -4.85 -18.41 12.00
CA LYS A 75 -4.04 -18.93 10.90
C LYS A 75 -3.09 -17.87 10.34
N ASN A 76 -3.54 -16.63 10.28
CA ASN A 76 -2.80 -15.47 9.79
C ASN A 76 -3.31 -14.20 10.51
N ASP A 77 -2.47 -13.60 11.34
CA ASP A 77 -2.77 -12.45 12.18
C ASP A 77 -2.34 -11.11 11.55
N PHE A 78 -1.76 -11.13 10.34
CA PHE A 78 -1.44 -9.89 9.63
C PHE A 78 -2.72 -9.15 9.20
N VAL A 79 -2.75 -7.86 9.50
CA VAL A 79 -3.74 -6.91 8.99
C VAL A 79 -3.04 -5.81 8.19
N PHE A 80 -3.52 -5.57 6.98
CA PHE A 80 -3.15 -4.38 6.22
C PHE A 80 -4.17 -3.26 6.47
N VAL A 81 -3.65 -2.08 6.79
CA VAL A 81 -4.44 -0.86 7.04
C VAL A 81 -4.12 0.13 5.92
N PRO A 82 -4.94 0.21 4.86
CA PRO A 82 -4.70 1.13 3.75
C PRO A 82 -4.95 2.58 4.19
N VAL A 83 -3.90 3.40 4.24
CA VAL A 83 -4.01 4.82 4.61
C VAL A 83 -3.85 5.68 3.36
N GLY A 84 -4.91 6.42 3.02
CA GLY A 84 -4.91 7.40 1.94
C GLY A 84 -5.40 8.75 2.44
N CYS A 85 -5.98 9.52 1.52
CA CYS A 85 -6.46 10.88 1.75
C CYS A 85 -7.29 11.36 0.54
N THR A 86 -7.66 12.64 0.54
CA THR A 86 -8.26 13.34 -0.59
C THR A 86 -7.35 14.51 -0.97
N GLU A 87 -6.56 14.38 -2.05
CA GLU A 87 -5.71 15.47 -2.58
C GLU A 87 -5.88 15.76 -4.05
N CYS A 88 -5.55 16.99 -4.42
CA CYS A 88 -5.34 17.36 -5.80
C CYS A 88 -4.10 16.65 -6.38
N HIS A 89 -4.33 15.84 -7.42
CA HIS A 89 -3.27 15.21 -8.24
C HIS A 89 -3.23 15.80 -9.66
N GLY A 90 -3.73 17.03 -9.83
CA GLY A 90 -3.87 17.70 -11.13
C GLY A 90 -5.08 17.25 -11.95
N ASP A 91 -5.29 17.90 -13.10
CA ASP A 91 -6.53 17.78 -13.89
C ASP A 91 -6.81 16.38 -14.47
N TYR A 92 -5.79 15.54 -14.56
CA TYR A 92 -5.89 14.21 -15.17
C TYR A 92 -6.23 13.10 -14.16
N ALA A 93 -6.23 13.40 -12.85
CA ALA A 93 -6.36 12.41 -11.80
C ALA A 93 -7.50 12.74 -10.84
N ASN A 94 -8.12 11.70 -10.28
CA ASN A 94 -9.15 11.86 -9.26
C ASN A 94 -8.52 12.16 -7.89
N THR A 95 -9.26 12.83 -7.01
CA THR A 95 -8.71 13.27 -5.73
C THR A 95 -8.58 12.16 -4.68
N GLY A 96 -9.16 10.99 -4.93
CA GLY A 96 -9.06 9.81 -4.06
C GLY A 96 -7.96 8.83 -4.48
N LEU A 97 -7.08 9.23 -5.40
CA LEU A 97 -6.12 8.32 -6.06
C LEU A 97 -5.27 7.58 -5.03
N ASP A 98 -4.77 8.27 -4.00
CA ASP A 98 -3.99 7.66 -2.92
C ASP A 98 -4.74 6.50 -2.26
N THR A 99 -6.00 6.73 -1.88
CA THR A 99 -6.86 5.70 -1.27
C THR A 99 -7.11 4.55 -2.24
N PHE A 100 -7.37 4.81 -3.52
CA PHE A 100 -7.62 3.75 -4.50
C PHE A 100 -6.36 2.91 -4.79
N MET A 101 -5.20 3.55 -4.93
CA MET A 101 -3.95 2.86 -5.20
C MET A 101 -3.55 1.96 -4.03
N VAL A 102 -3.50 2.49 -2.80
CA VAL A 102 -3.10 1.70 -1.63
C VAL A 102 -4.09 0.56 -1.36
N THR A 103 -5.39 0.79 -1.59
CA THR A 103 -6.42 -0.24 -1.46
C THR A 103 -6.17 -1.39 -2.45
N GLN A 104 -5.97 -1.09 -3.74
CA GLN A 104 -5.69 -2.11 -4.76
C GLN A 104 -4.39 -2.88 -4.49
N ILE A 105 -3.36 -2.20 -3.97
CA ILE A 105 -2.09 -2.83 -3.56
C ILE A 105 -2.35 -3.82 -2.41
N CYS A 106 -3.04 -3.40 -1.35
CA CYS A 106 -3.35 -4.27 -0.21
C CYS A 106 -4.19 -5.48 -0.62
N GLU A 107 -5.18 -5.30 -1.50
CA GLU A 107 -5.99 -6.40 -2.03
C GLU A 107 -5.17 -7.37 -2.88
N GLY A 108 -4.22 -6.87 -3.69
CA GLY A 108 -3.28 -7.71 -4.44
C GLY A 108 -2.39 -8.54 -3.52
N VAL A 109 -1.81 -7.93 -2.49
CA VAL A 109 -1.00 -8.62 -1.49
C VAL A 109 -1.81 -9.70 -0.78
N ARG A 110 -3.07 -9.42 -0.43
CA ARG A 110 -3.97 -10.42 0.15
C ARG A 110 -4.19 -11.61 -0.78
N ARG A 111 -4.47 -11.38 -2.06
CA ARG A 111 -4.68 -12.46 -3.05
C ARG A 111 -3.42 -13.31 -3.19
N TYR A 112 -2.26 -12.66 -3.33
CA TYR A 112 -0.97 -13.35 -3.38
C TYR A 112 -0.74 -14.26 -2.16
N ILE A 113 -0.90 -13.72 -0.94
CA ILE A 113 -0.73 -14.48 0.31
C ILE A 113 -1.73 -15.65 0.37
N LYS A 114 -2.99 -15.40 0.01
CA LYS A 114 -4.03 -16.43 0.00
C LYS A 114 -3.70 -17.56 -0.98
N ASN A 115 -3.22 -17.25 -2.16
CA ASN A 115 -2.86 -18.23 -3.18
C ASN A 115 -1.61 -19.04 -2.78
N ARG A 116 -0.65 -18.40 -2.11
CA ARG A 116 0.58 -19.04 -1.62
C ARG A 116 0.35 -19.94 -0.41
N ASP A 117 -0.41 -19.46 0.59
CA ASP A 117 -0.47 -20.06 1.92
C ASP A 117 -1.84 -20.71 2.22
N GLY A 118 -2.82 -20.59 1.32
CA GLY A 118 -4.20 -21.07 1.51
C GLY A 118 -5.05 -20.20 2.46
N VAL A 119 -4.44 -19.23 3.14
CA VAL A 119 -5.12 -18.26 4.01
C VAL A 119 -4.62 -16.85 3.72
N GLY A 120 -5.53 -15.93 3.37
CA GLY A 120 -5.18 -14.53 3.15
C GLY A 120 -4.95 -13.77 4.45
N CYS A 121 -4.22 -12.66 4.37
CA CYS A 121 -4.23 -11.66 5.43
C CYS A 121 -5.60 -10.97 5.53
N SER A 122 -5.85 -10.30 6.67
CA SER A 122 -7.04 -9.48 6.84
C SER A 122 -6.80 -8.06 6.31
N LEU A 123 -7.83 -7.42 5.77
CA LEU A 123 -7.80 -6.01 5.40
C LEU A 123 -8.69 -5.20 6.35
N ALA A 124 -8.24 -4.01 6.75
CA ALA A 124 -9.12 -3.01 7.34
C ALA A 124 -9.65 -2.08 6.24
N LEU A 125 -10.89 -1.59 6.39
CA LEU A 125 -11.33 -0.47 5.56
C LEU A 125 -10.38 0.74 5.76
N PRO A 126 -10.18 1.59 4.74
CA PRO A 126 -9.36 2.78 4.88
C PRO A 126 -9.84 3.63 6.08
N PRO A 127 -9.00 3.87 7.09
CA PRO A 127 -9.40 4.64 8.25
C PRO A 127 -9.51 6.14 7.94
N LEU A 128 -8.86 6.59 6.87
CA LEU A 128 -8.78 7.98 6.46
C LEU A 128 -9.09 8.11 4.97
N ASN A 129 -10.25 8.69 4.66
CA ASN A 129 -10.54 9.24 3.32
C ASN A 129 -10.10 10.71 3.21
N TYR A 130 -9.90 11.38 4.35
CA TYR A 130 -9.34 12.72 4.47
C TYR A 130 -8.14 12.62 5.39
N GLY A 131 -6.98 13.11 4.96
CA GLY A 131 -5.70 12.79 5.60
C GLY A 131 -4.84 14.01 5.88
N ALA A 132 -3.61 13.72 6.33
CA ALA A 132 -2.56 14.73 6.41
C ALA A 132 -1.93 14.90 5.03
N HIS A 133 -1.50 16.11 4.71
CA HIS A 133 -0.85 16.42 3.45
C HIS A 133 0.42 17.24 3.69
N PRO A 134 1.43 17.11 2.82
CA PRO A 134 2.60 17.96 2.89
C PRO A 134 2.20 19.41 2.56
N TYR A 135 2.98 20.37 3.09
CA TYR A 135 2.64 21.80 3.05
C TYR A 135 2.34 22.35 1.64
N HIS A 136 2.88 21.72 0.59
CA HIS A 136 2.69 22.18 -0.79
C HIS A 136 1.30 21.87 -1.36
N HIS A 137 0.50 21.03 -0.70
CA HIS A 137 -0.91 20.81 -1.07
C HIS A 137 -1.88 21.80 -0.39
N CYS A 138 -1.39 22.62 0.54
CA CYS A 138 -2.20 23.63 1.23
C CYS A 138 -2.76 24.67 0.26
N GLY A 139 -4.09 24.76 0.19
CA GLY A 139 -4.79 25.70 -0.68
C GLY A 139 -5.02 25.21 -2.11
N MET A 140 -4.56 24.02 -2.46
CA MET A 140 -4.92 23.40 -3.74
C MET A 140 -6.40 22.98 -3.70
N ALA A 141 -7.19 23.49 -4.66
CA ALA A 141 -8.59 23.11 -4.80
C ALA A 141 -8.71 21.60 -5.04
N GLY A 142 -9.61 20.94 -4.29
CA GLY A 142 -9.78 19.48 -4.33
C GLY A 142 -9.01 18.73 -3.23
N THR A 143 -8.06 19.37 -2.54
CA THR A 143 -7.41 18.80 -1.35
C THR A 143 -8.21 19.09 -0.08
N ILE A 144 -8.44 18.07 0.75
CA ILE A 144 -9.06 18.22 2.07
C ILE A 144 -8.04 17.86 3.15
N ILE A 145 -7.51 18.90 3.81
CA ILE A 145 -6.44 18.76 4.79
C ILE A 145 -7.02 18.61 6.18
N MET A 146 -6.72 17.49 6.81
CA MET A 146 -7.03 17.24 8.22
C MET A 146 -5.89 17.72 9.12
N PRO A 147 -6.19 18.29 10.30
CA PRO A 147 -5.17 18.59 11.30
C PRO A 147 -4.38 17.34 11.69
N GLU A 148 -3.07 17.48 11.93
CA GLU A 148 -2.18 16.39 12.33
C GLU A 148 -2.75 15.63 13.54
N ASP A 149 -3.24 16.35 14.55
CA ASP A 149 -3.79 15.76 15.77
C ASP A 149 -4.96 14.83 15.48
N VAL A 150 -5.85 15.21 14.57
CA VAL A 150 -7.01 14.39 14.20
C VAL A 150 -6.56 13.12 13.48
N VAL A 151 -5.60 13.24 12.55
CA VAL A 151 -5.03 12.11 11.82
C VAL A 151 -4.32 11.14 12.78
N ARG A 152 -3.46 11.68 13.65
CA ARG A 152 -2.69 10.93 14.63
C ARG A 152 -3.59 10.21 15.63
N GLU A 153 -4.55 10.91 16.23
CA GLU A 153 -5.49 10.29 17.18
C GLU A 153 -6.38 9.24 16.51
N THR A 154 -6.83 9.48 15.27
CA THR A 154 -7.59 8.47 14.51
C THR A 154 -6.77 7.20 14.31
N MET A 155 -5.52 7.33 13.86
CA MET A 155 -4.64 6.18 13.65
C MET A 155 -4.33 5.45 14.96
N ILE A 156 -4.07 6.15 16.06
CA ILE A 156 -3.85 5.52 17.38
C ILE A 156 -5.05 4.65 17.76
N ASN A 157 -6.28 5.19 17.64
CA ASN A 157 -7.49 4.47 18.01
C ASN A 157 -7.77 3.27 17.08
N VAL A 158 -7.50 3.40 15.78
CA VAL A 158 -7.61 2.30 14.81
C VAL A 158 -6.62 1.18 15.15
N MET A 159 -5.35 1.52 15.38
CA MET A 159 -4.32 0.55 15.74
C MET A 159 -4.62 -0.13 17.07
N TYR A 160 -5.11 0.62 18.06
CA TYR A 160 -5.56 0.06 19.35
C TYR A 160 -6.73 -0.91 19.18
N GLY A 161 -7.72 -0.58 18.33
CA GLY A 161 -8.85 -1.47 18.05
C GLY A 161 -8.47 -2.75 17.30
N LEU A 162 -7.38 -2.71 16.52
CA LEU A 162 -6.83 -3.87 15.81
C LEU A 162 -5.88 -4.71 16.70
N TRP A 163 -5.43 -4.17 17.83
CA TRP A 163 -4.60 -4.86 18.80
C TRP A 163 -5.44 -5.82 19.65
N ASN A 164 -5.66 -7.05 19.14
CA ASN A 164 -6.41 -8.13 19.80
C ASN A 164 -5.81 -9.52 19.58
#